data_AF-A0A0A2JF25-F1
#
_entry.id   AF-A0A0A2JF25-F1
#
_cell.length_a   1.000
_cell.length_b   1.000
_cell.length_c   1.000
_cell.angle_alpha   90.00
_cell.angle_beta   90.00
_cell.angle_gamma   90.00
#
_symmetry.space_group_name_H-M   'P 1'
#
loop_
_entity.id
_entity.type
_entity.pdbx_description
1 polymer ?
#
loop_
_entity_poly.entity_id
_entity_poly.type
_entity_poly.pdbx_seq_one_letter_code
_entity_poly.pdbx_strand_id
1 'polypeptide(L)'
;MGVPKAGMEFMMSLVSKYLRYYAGYADKISGELYPAEDGVYEIVTYEPLGVCASLASFNATFLYVALKLGPVLAAGNTCIFKASEKAPFGALALGRSVYEAGFPPGVINFVLGAVETGKLLASYMYIACINFTGSVNAGRKV
;
A
#
# COMPACT_ATOMS: atom_id res chain seq x y z
N MET A 1 -0.59 -13.02 -14.90
CA MET A 1 -1.95 -13.19 -14.31
C MET A 1 -3.03 -13.61 -15.30
N GLY A 2 -2.73 -13.78 -16.61
CA GLY A 2 -3.64 -14.46 -17.55
C GLY A 2 -4.95 -13.71 -17.89
N VAL A 3 -5.10 -12.46 -17.44
CA VAL A 3 -6.29 -11.65 -17.71
C VAL A 3 -6.27 -11.20 -19.18
N PRO A 4 -7.39 -11.30 -19.91
CA PRO A 4 -7.50 -10.78 -21.28
C PRO A 4 -7.15 -9.29 -21.37
N LYS A 5 -6.63 -8.86 -22.53
CA LYS A 5 -6.19 -7.47 -22.74
C LYS A 5 -7.28 -6.44 -22.39
N ALA A 6 -8.51 -6.63 -22.87
CA ALA A 6 -9.63 -5.72 -22.55
C ALA A 6 -9.91 -5.63 -21.03
N GLY A 7 -9.81 -6.75 -20.32
CA GLY A 7 -9.92 -6.77 -18.85
C GLY A 7 -8.76 -6.04 -18.17
N MET A 8 -7.56 -6.13 -18.73
CA MET A 8 -6.39 -5.39 -18.24
C MET A 8 -6.54 -3.87 -18.45
N GLU A 9 -7.03 -3.44 -19.61
CA GLU A 9 -7.28 -2.02 -19.91
C GLU A 9 -8.29 -1.41 -18.94
N PHE A 10 -9.38 -2.12 -18.67
CA PHE A 10 -10.35 -1.74 -17.64
C PHE A 10 -9.70 -1.66 -16.25
N MET A 11 -8.89 -2.65 -15.87
CA MET A 11 -8.18 -2.65 -14.59
C MET A 11 -7.23 -1.45 -14.46
N MET A 12 -6.49 -1.10 -15.51
CA MET A 12 -5.59 0.06 -15.50
C MET A 12 -6.34 1.39 -15.36
N SER A 13 -7.55 1.49 -15.92
CA SER A 13 -8.44 2.63 -15.67
C SER A 13 -8.80 2.76 -14.18
N LEU A 14 -9.13 1.64 -13.52
CA LEU A 14 -9.39 1.64 -12.09
C LEU A 14 -8.16 2.01 -11.26
N VAL A 15 -6.99 1.46 -11.60
CA VAL A 15 -5.70 1.77 -10.96
C VAL A 15 -5.45 3.27 -10.94
N SER A 16 -5.59 3.94 -12.09
CA SER A 16 -5.41 5.39 -12.21
C SER A 16 -6.41 6.16 -11.34
N LYS A 17 -7.68 5.76 -11.32
CA LYS A 17 -8.72 6.39 -10.49
C LYS A 17 -8.42 6.27 -8.99
N TYR A 18 -8.01 5.09 -8.53
CA TYR A 18 -7.66 4.88 -7.12
C TYR A 18 -6.45 5.70 -6.70
N LEU A 19 -5.38 5.73 -7.51
CA LEU A 19 -4.20 6.52 -7.19
C LEU A 19 -4.53 8.02 -7.15
N ARG A 20 -5.33 8.53 -8.10
CA ARG A 20 -5.77 9.93 -8.10
C ARG A 20 -6.64 10.26 -6.89
N TYR A 21 -7.52 9.35 -6.48
CA TYR A 21 -8.36 9.52 -5.30
C TYR A 21 -7.51 9.71 -4.04
N TYR A 22 -6.56 8.81 -3.79
CA TYR A 22 -5.69 8.89 -2.61
C TYR A 22 -4.68 10.05 -2.69
N ALA A 23 -4.18 10.39 -3.88
CA ALA A 23 -3.37 11.60 -4.06
C ALA A 23 -4.15 12.85 -3.64
N GLY A 24 -5.45 12.92 -3.95
CA GLY A 24 -6.33 14.00 -3.51
C GLY A 24 -6.64 13.99 -2.01
N TYR A 25 -6.30 12.93 -1.27
CA TYR A 25 -6.53 12.81 0.18
C TYR A 25 -5.27 13.10 1.01
N ALA A 26 -4.09 13.17 0.39
CA ALA A 26 -2.81 13.30 1.08
C ALA A 26 -2.68 14.59 1.93
N ASP A 27 -3.43 15.64 1.59
CA ASP A 27 -3.49 16.93 2.28
C ASP A 27 -4.78 17.10 3.11
N LYS A 28 -5.58 16.04 3.28
CA LYS A 28 -6.93 16.10 3.86
C LYS A 28 -7.14 15.16 5.05
N ILE A 29 -6.07 14.59 5.59
CA ILE A 29 -6.12 13.81 6.83
C ILE A 29 -6.12 14.79 8.01
N SER A 30 -7.29 15.31 8.34
CA SER A 30 -7.46 16.27 9.43
C SER A 30 -7.60 15.56 10.78
N GLY A 31 -6.98 16.14 11.80
CA GLY A 31 -7.22 15.80 13.20
C GLY A 31 -8.58 16.30 13.71
N GLU A 32 -8.76 16.21 15.02
CA GLU A 32 -9.96 16.70 15.72
C GLU A 32 -9.56 17.72 16.79
N LEU A 33 -10.42 18.71 17.00
CA LEU A 33 -10.25 19.73 18.03
C LEU A 33 -11.52 19.79 18.86
N TYR A 34 -11.39 19.57 20.16
CA TYR A 34 -12.50 19.66 21.09
C TYR A 34 -12.50 21.03 21.80
N PRO A 35 -13.68 21.59 22.10
CA PRO A 35 -13.79 22.84 22.84
C PRO A 35 -13.12 22.75 24.22
N ALA A 36 -12.47 23.83 24.64
CA ALA A 36 -11.81 23.90 25.95
C ALA A 36 -12.82 24.20 27.07
N GLU A 37 -13.68 23.22 27.41
CA GLU A 37 -14.74 23.38 28.43
C GLU A 37 -14.18 23.61 29.85
N ASP A 38 -13.00 23.08 30.16
CA ASP A 38 -12.29 23.21 31.44
C ASP A 38 -11.05 24.12 31.34
N GLY A 39 -10.88 24.82 30.21
CA GLY A 39 -9.70 25.64 29.92
C GLY A 39 -8.52 24.87 29.30
N VAL A 40 -8.66 23.58 29.00
CA VAL A 40 -7.66 22.77 28.29
C VAL A 40 -8.15 22.45 26.88
N TYR A 41 -7.30 22.62 25.87
CA TYR A 41 -7.61 22.16 24.52
C TYR A 41 -7.25 20.68 24.37
N GLU A 42 -8.20 19.88 23.89
CA GLU A 42 -7.93 18.50 23.47
C GLU A 42 -7.81 18.47 21.95
N ILE A 43 -6.64 18.03 21.47
CA ILE A 43 -6.31 17.98 20.04
C ILE A 43 -5.92 16.55 19.70
N VAL A 44 -6.62 15.96 18.73
CA VAL A 44 -6.26 14.67 18.14
C VAL A 44 -5.52 14.93 16.85
N THR A 45 -4.35 14.31 16.68
CA THR A 45 -3.60 14.34 15.42
C THR A 45 -3.37 12.92 14.92
N TYR A 46 -3.26 12.78 13.60
CA TYR A 46 -3.00 11.50 12.94
C TYR A 46 -1.59 11.53 12.37
N GLU A 47 -0.70 10.69 12.91
CA GLU A 47 0.68 10.59 12.48
C GLU A 47 0.92 9.34 11.62
N PRO A 48 1.87 9.38 10.67
CA PRO A 48 2.27 8.19 9.93
C PRO A 48 2.83 7.13 10.88
N LEU A 49 2.47 5.87 10.63
CA LEU A 49 2.98 4.70 11.36
C LEU A 49 4.45 4.40 11.03
N GLY A 50 4.94 4.82 9.86
CA GLY A 50 6.32 4.63 9.41
C GLY A 50 6.44 3.63 8.25
N VAL A 51 7.08 2.48 8.48
CA VAL A 51 7.28 1.45 7.44
C VAL A 51 6.11 0.47 7.44
N CYS A 52 5.40 0.37 6.33
CA CYS A 52 4.30 -0.56 6.13
C CYS A 52 4.70 -1.64 5.11
N ALA A 53 4.18 -2.87 5.27
CA ALA A 53 4.31 -3.90 4.24
C ALA A 53 2.95 -4.33 3.67
N SER A 54 2.90 -4.36 2.35
CA SER A 54 1.74 -4.69 1.55
C SER A 54 1.94 -6.07 0.92
N LEU A 55 1.23 -7.08 1.43
CA LEU A 55 1.28 -8.46 0.94
C LEU A 55 0.08 -8.70 0.02
N ALA A 56 0.31 -8.95 -1.28
CA ALA A 56 -0.76 -9.06 -2.27
C ALA A 56 -0.82 -10.43 -2.96
N SER A 57 -2.03 -10.86 -3.34
CA SER A 57 -2.28 -12.05 -4.14
C SER A 57 -2.04 -11.80 -5.64
N PHE A 58 -2.11 -12.87 -6.43
CA PHE A 58 -1.67 -12.90 -7.84
C PHE A 58 -2.74 -12.51 -8.88
N ASN A 59 -3.99 -12.39 -8.47
CA ASN A 59 -5.15 -12.29 -9.37
C ASN A 59 -5.48 -10.86 -9.81
N ALA A 60 -4.98 -9.84 -9.11
CA ALA A 60 -5.25 -8.44 -9.43
C ALA A 60 -4.03 -7.54 -9.15
N THR A 61 -2.82 -7.97 -9.54
CA THR A 61 -1.53 -7.35 -9.14
C THR A 61 -1.53 -5.82 -9.23
N PHE A 62 -1.85 -5.25 -10.40
CA PHE A 62 -1.83 -3.80 -10.60
C PHE A 62 -2.84 -3.07 -9.70
N LEU A 63 -4.04 -3.63 -9.57
CA LEU A 63 -5.08 -3.07 -8.71
C LEU A 63 -4.67 -3.13 -7.24
N TYR A 64 -4.05 -4.22 -6.78
CA TYR A 64 -3.53 -4.29 -5.41
C TYR A 64 -2.42 -3.30 -5.15
N VAL A 65 -1.57 -2.99 -6.14
CA VAL A 65 -0.59 -1.90 -6.00
C VAL A 65 -1.31 -0.59 -5.73
N ALA A 66 -2.35 -0.23 -6.50
CA ALA A 66 -3.10 1.01 -6.27
C ALA A 66 -3.83 1.03 -4.92
N LEU A 67 -4.56 -0.04 -4.60
CA LEU A 67 -5.37 -0.15 -3.39
C LEU A 67 -4.53 -0.16 -2.10
N LYS A 68 -3.30 -0.67 -2.17
CA LYS A 68 -2.41 -0.78 -1.00
C LYS A 68 -1.43 0.39 -0.91
N LEU A 69 -0.80 0.81 -2.02
CA LEU A 69 0.11 1.95 -2.01
C LEU A 69 -0.62 3.28 -1.78
N GLY A 70 -1.77 3.48 -2.42
CA GLY A 70 -2.54 4.73 -2.32
C GLY A 70 -2.74 5.22 -0.88
N PRO A 71 -3.44 4.46 -0.01
CA PRO A 71 -3.68 4.89 1.36
C PRO A 71 -2.40 4.94 2.21
N VAL A 72 -1.45 4.02 2.00
CA VAL A 72 -0.18 3.99 2.75
C VAL A 72 0.61 5.29 2.50
N LEU A 73 0.75 5.69 1.24
CA LEU A 73 1.46 6.90 0.84
C LEU A 73 0.70 8.18 1.21
N ALA A 74 -0.63 8.20 1.02
CA ALA A 74 -1.44 9.35 1.39
C ALA A 74 -1.38 9.64 2.90
N ALA A 75 -1.24 8.61 3.73
CA ALA A 75 -1.04 8.73 5.17
C ALA A 75 0.42 9.02 5.59
N GLY A 76 1.33 9.30 4.64
CA GLY A 76 2.72 9.67 4.93
C GLY A 76 3.66 8.50 5.27
N ASN A 77 3.25 7.26 5.00
CA ASN A 77 4.07 6.07 5.29
C ASN A 77 4.97 5.68 4.10
N THR A 78 5.98 4.86 4.37
CA THR A 78 6.73 4.14 3.33
C THR A 78 6.17 2.73 3.16
N CYS A 79 6.37 2.14 1.97
CA CYS A 79 5.78 0.85 1.66
C CYS A 79 6.78 -0.15 1.08
N ILE A 80 6.80 -1.35 1.64
CA ILE A 80 7.34 -2.54 1.01
C ILE A 80 6.18 -3.32 0.38
N PHE A 81 6.08 -3.29 -0.95
CA PHE A 81 5.07 -4.05 -1.67
C PHE A 81 5.63 -5.40 -2.13
N LYS A 82 5.12 -6.47 -1.52
CA LYS A 82 5.49 -7.84 -1.87
C LYS A 82 4.47 -8.44 -2.83
N ALA A 83 4.89 -8.57 -4.09
CA ALA A 83 4.09 -9.25 -5.11
C ALA A 83 4.13 -10.77 -4.93
N SER A 84 3.07 -11.46 -5.37
CA SER A 84 3.10 -12.93 -5.46
C SER A 84 4.06 -13.38 -6.56
N GLU A 85 4.82 -14.43 -6.24
CA GLU A 85 5.64 -15.23 -7.14
C GLU A 85 4.90 -15.75 -8.38
N LYS A 86 3.57 -15.85 -8.33
CA LYS A 86 2.73 -16.27 -9.46
C LYS A 86 2.43 -15.16 -10.47
N ALA A 87 2.58 -13.90 -10.08
CA ALA A 87 2.35 -12.74 -10.96
C ALA A 87 3.29 -11.56 -10.61
N PRO A 88 4.62 -11.75 -10.65
CA PRO A 88 5.58 -10.78 -10.11
C PRO A 88 5.84 -9.59 -11.04
N PHE A 89 5.86 -9.83 -12.35
CA PHE A 89 6.38 -8.85 -13.32
C PHE A 89 5.56 -7.56 -13.42
N GLY A 90 4.25 -7.62 -13.19
CA GLY A 90 3.39 -6.43 -13.24
C GLY A 90 3.78 -5.39 -12.18
N ALA A 91 4.09 -5.84 -10.96
CA ALA A 91 4.53 -4.95 -9.89
C ALA A 91 5.91 -4.35 -10.18
N LEU A 92 6.85 -5.16 -10.69
CA LEU A 92 8.20 -4.68 -11.05
C LEU A 92 8.16 -3.65 -12.17
N ALA A 93 7.30 -3.83 -13.18
CA ALA A 93 7.15 -2.89 -14.28
C ALA A 93 6.71 -1.49 -13.78
N LEU A 94 5.88 -1.42 -12.73
CA LEU A 94 5.50 -0.16 -12.09
C LEU A 94 6.66 0.54 -11.37
N GLY A 95 7.74 -0.17 -11.03
CA GLY A 95 8.94 0.42 -10.43
C GLY A 95 9.53 1.54 -11.28
N ARG A 96 9.49 1.40 -12.61
CA ARG A 96 9.93 2.47 -13.52
C ARG A 96 9.04 3.70 -13.42
N SER A 97 7.72 3.52 -13.36
CA SER A 97 6.77 4.63 -13.21
C SER A 97 6.92 5.33 -11.86
N VAL A 98 7.23 4.59 -10.79
CA VAL A 98 7.53 5.17 -9.46
C VAL A 98 8.77 6.06 -9.52
N TYR A 99 9.84 5.57 -10.18
CA TYR A 99 11.06 6.34 -10.36
C TYR A 99 10.81 7.61 -11.20
N GLU A 100 10.10 7.49 -12.32
CA GLU A 100 9.76 8.63 -13.19
C GLU A 100 8.83 9.65 -12.54
N ALA A 101 7.95 9.20 -11.62
CA ALA A 101 7.11 10.08 -10.82
C ALA A 101 7.88 10.86 -9.75
N GLY A 102 9.17 10.57 -9.53
CA GLY A 102 10.03 11.34 -8.65
C GLY A 102 9.89 11.01 -7.16
N PHE A 103 9.40 9.81 -6.81
CA PHE A 103 9.38 9.38 -5.42
C PHE A 103 10.80 9.30 -4.85
N PRO A 104 11.04 9.79 -3.62
CA PRO A 104 12.34 9.63 -2.97
C PRO A 104 12.75 8.15 -2.86
N PRO A 105 14.05 7.82 -3.00
CA PRO A 105 14.54 6.45 -2.84
C PRO A 105 14.09 5.84 -1.51
N GLY A 106 13.60 4.59 -1.55
CA GLY A 106 13.17 3.85 -0.37
C GLY A 106 11.73 4.11 0.08
N VAL A 107 11.00 5.08 -0.49
CA VAL A 107 9.58 5.31 -0.13
C VAL A 107 8.69 4.16 -0.60
N ILE A 108 8.95 3.61 -1.79
CA ILE A 108 8.26 2.45 -2.34
C ILE A 108 9.29 1.41 -2.74
N ASN A 109 9.19 0.21 -2.17
CA ASN A 109 10.07 -0.91 -2.44
C ASN A 109 9.25 -2.09 -2.96
N PHE A 110 9.46 -2.49 -4.21
CA PHE A 110 8.87 -3.72 -4.73
C PHE A 110 9.79 -4.90 -4.42
N VAL A 111 9.27 -5.88 -3.67
CA VAL A 111 9.99 -7.12 -3.34
C VAL A 111 9.25 -8.32 -3.89
N LEU A 112 10.01 -9.33 -4.28
CA LEU A 112 9.48 -10.59 -4.78
C LEU A 112 9.73 -11.70 -3.79
N GLY A 113 8.87 -12.70 -3.82
CA GLY A 113 9.12 -13.96 -3.13
C GLY A 113 7.84 -14.74 -2.91
N ALA A 114 7.96 -15.88 -2.25
CA ALA A 114 6.84 -16.74 -1.88
C ALA A 114 6.50 -16.58 -0.39
N VAL A 115 6.13 -17.68 0.26
CA VAL A 115 5.71 -17.72 1.67
C VAL A 115 6.79 -17.21 2.62
N GLU A 116 8.06 -17.58 2.43
CA GLU A 116 9.14 -17.22 3.35
C GLU A 116 9.37 -15.70 3.44
N THR A 117 9.35 -14.99 2.31
CA THR A 117 9.41 -13.51 2.29
C THR A 117 8.20 -12.90 2.99
N GLY A 118 7.01 -13.49 2.83
CA GLY A 118 5.80 -13.02 3.51
C GLY A 118 5.90 -13.18 5.03
N LYS A 119 6.39 -14.32 5.50
CA LYS A 119 6.63 -14.59 6.93
C LYS A 119 7.68 -13.65 7.51
N LEU A 120 8.78 -13.42 6.79
CA LEU A 120 9.82 -12.49 7.23
C LEU A 120 9.25 -11.10 7.44
N LEU A 121 8.50 -10.58 6.45
CA LEU A 121 7.86 -9.26 6.55
C LEU A 121 6.84 -9.23 7.70
N ALA A 122 6.02 -10.27 7.86
CA ALA A 122 4.99 -10.31 8.90
C ALA A 122 5.56 -10.40 10.33
N SER A 123 6.77 -10.93 10.50
CA SER A 123 7.42 -11.10 11.81
C SER A 123 8.46 -10.03 12.15
N TYR A 124 8.73 -9.10 11.23
CA TYR A 124 9.76 -8.10 11.42
C TYR A 124 9.23 -6.89 12.20
N MET A 125 9.70 -6.74 13.44
CA MET A 125 9.18 -5.77 14.41
C MET A 125 9.28 -4.29 14.02
N TYR A 126 10.10 -3.94 13.02
CA TYR A 126 10.21 -2.58 12.51
C TYR A 126 9.19 -2.26 11.40
N ILE A 127 8.36 -3.22 10.97
CA ILE A 127 7.21 -2.95 10.12
C ILE A 127 6.02 -2.63 11.02
N ALA A 128 5.58 -1.38 10.99
CA ALA A 128 4.53 -0.86 11.86
C ALA A 128 3.12 -1.33 11.45
N CYS A 129 2.93 -1.72 10.19
CA CYS A 129 1.64 -2.20 9.70
C CYS A 129 1.81 -3.23 8.57
N ILE A 130 1.05 -4.32 8.66
CA ILE A 130 0.88 -5.28 7.56
C ILE A 130 -0.53 -5.13 6.99
N ASN A 131 -0.63 -4.85 5.69
CA ASN A 131 -1.90 -5.00 4.97
C ASN A 131 -1.84 -6.22 4.05
N PHE A 132 -2.66 -7.22 4.34
CA PHE A 132 -2.63 -8.53 3.68
C PHE A 132 -3.85 -8.74 2.78
N THR A 133 -3.63 -9.33 1.61
CA THR A 133 -4.70 -9.86 0.76
C THR A 133 -4.26 -11.20 0.20
N GLY A 134 -5.02 -12.25 0.50
CA GLY A 134 -4.71 -13.62 0.12
C GLY A 134 -5.69 -14.61 0.74
N SER A 135 -5.27 -15.86 0.92
CA SER A 135 -6.12 -16.90 1.50
C SER A 135 -6.32 -16.72 3.00
N VAL A 136 -7.44 -17.24 3.53
CA VAL A 136 -7.75 -17.22 4.97
C VAL A 136 -6.64 -17.89 5.79
N ASN A 137 -6.14 -19.04 5.34
CA ASN A 137 -5.09 -19.78 6.05
C ASN A 137 -3.77 -19.00 6.15
N ALA A 138 -3.44 -18.19 5.13
CA ALA A 138 -2.27 -17.33 5.18
C ALA A 138 -2.55 -16.08 6.04
N GLY A 139 -3.73 -15.49 5.92
CA GLY A 139 -4.13 -14.31 6.71
C GLY A 139 -4.16 -14.56 8.22
N ARG A 140 -4.49 -15.78 8.67
CA ARG A 140 -4.41 -16.16 10.10
C ARG A 140 -2.98 -16.27 10.65
N LYS A 141 -1.98 -16.40 9.77
CA LYS A 141 -0.57 -16.55 10.15
C LYS A 141 0.19 -15.23 10.12
N VAL A 142 -0.39 -14.23 9.47
CA VAL A 142 0.07 -12.84 9.47
C VAL A 142 -0.53 -12.17 10.70
#